data_AF-A0A7R9CZW3-F1
#
_entry.id   AF-A0A7R9CZW3-F1
#
_cell.length_a   1.000
_cell.length_b   1.000
_cell.length_c   1.000
_cell.angle_alpha   90.00
_cell.angle_beta   90.00
_cell.angle_gamma   90.00
#
_symmetry.space_group_name_H-M   'P 1'
#
loop_
_entity.id
_entity.type
_entity.pdbx_description
1 polymer ?
#
loop_
_entity_poly.entity_id
_entity_poly.type
_entity_poly.pdbx_seq_one_letter_code
_entity_poly.pdbx_strand_id
1 'polypeptide(L)'
;MSASNGGLPSESEKTFFTTTQLPFPDILDGKVHTQQFLEASKGVVALVDKFGKVFAPIKYDMSGNIEKLTKTYSDNPEKYTYLNDMVLHEKEKGGNVATDALLWLRRALHFVYTFFHCIVEDTEKGRKTEDLVPFLKKAYKDVLERYHGWMAQQLFSLLSRMCPTRKDLLLNISLGLENREDFVIRDMSRFLDGLEINIQALNNRSLQYAVQVCGLKYFPPPPNYDGVEFIEKPKLKVMERSPQFPGNIKPPKMIKNLKFMRGPEPLHNSLLHRQYGIIFSSCVSCVQATGGGRMRYGHFEMVRLGIGRKLDVNRMFALWRIDAPWQPVTKKGQGQRMGGGKGAIDHYVTPIKAGRVIVEIGGNCEFSEVQPMLEMVAHKLPFKAEVVSQEIMEMKAEKELREERDNINPYTFKYVVQNNMGGCQNWISPYDRRCSVQPMLEMVAHKLPFKAEVVSQEIMEMKAEKELREERDNINPYTFKYVVQNNMGGCQNWISPYDRRLRSSSPNNSSRSLKSSSTSSAAENMGFPTMVARLTSGLLPLRWALVVPPDAEGNSTKAVS
;
A
#
# COMPACT_ATOMS: atom_id res chain seq x y z
N MET A 1 53.49 33.97 -2.37
CA MET A 1 52.64 34.60 -1.35
C MET A 1 52.33 33.55 -0.31
N SER A 2 52.64 33.84 0.95
CA SER A 2 52.93 32.86 2.00
C SER A 2 51.72 32.03 2.43
N ALA A 3 51.90 30.71 2.47
CA ALA A 3 51.01 29.79 3.15
C ALA A 3 51.02 30.08 4.66
N SER A 4 49.85 30.33 5.26
CA SER A 4 49.73 30.43 6.71
C SER A 4 49.70 29.03 7.32
N ASN A 5 50.77 28.67 8.01
CA ASN A 5 50.88 27.46 8.82
C ASN A 5 49.76 27.42 9.87
N GLY A 6 48.81 26.51 9.70
CA GLY A 6 47.85 26.14 10.74
C GLY A 6 48.54 25.33 11.83
N GLY A 7 49.07 25.99 12.85
CA GLY A 7 49.51 25.33 14.07
C GLY A 7 48.30 24.72 14.80
N LEU A 8 48.44 23.49 15.30
CA LEU A 8 47.51 22.94 16.29
C LEU A 8 47.41 23.93 17.47
N PRO A 9 46.20 24.34 17.90
CA PRO A 9 46.06 25.22 19.06
C PRO A 9 46.72 24.56 20.28
N SER A 10 47.48 25.34 21.05
CA SER A 10 48.03 24.87 22.32
C SER A 10 46.89 24.36 23.22
N GLU A 11 47.12 23.40 24.11
CA GLU A 11 46.07 22.83 24.97
C GLU A 11 45.24 23.88 25.75
N SER A 12 45.82 25.06 25.94
CA SER A 12 45.22 26.23 26.56
C SER A 12 44.20 26.99 25.71
N GLU A 13 44.02 26.70 24.41
CA GLU A 13 43.13 27.44 23.49
C GLU A 13 41.93 26.63 22.99
N LYS A 14 41.74 25.40 23.48
CA LYS A 14 40.67 24.50 23.02
C LYS A 14 39.29 25.00 23.48
N THR A 15 38.36 25.17 22.54
CA THR A 15 36.93 25.44 22.78
C THR A 15 36.05 24.29 22.28
N PHE A 16 34.75 24.29 22.58
CA PHE A 16 33.80 23.35 21.97
C PHE A 16 33.87 23.38 20.43
N PHE A 17 34.04 24.58 19.85
CA PHE A 17 34.08 24.79 18.40
C PHE A 17 35.33 24.24 17.73
N THR A 18 36.45 24.13 18.45
CA THR A 18 37.69 23.53 17.92
C THR A 18 37.84 22.05 18.24
N THR A 19 37.12 21.54 19.25
CA THR A 19 37.33 20.19 19.81
C THR A 19 36.22 19.21 19.45
N THR A 20 34.96 19.66 19.45
CA THR A 20 33.77 18.79 19.34
C THR A 20 32.92 19.13 18.13
N GLN A 21 32.82 20.41 17.78
CA GLN A 21 32.09 20.84 16.60
C GLN A 21 32.93 20.62 15.34
N LEU A 22 32.36 19.94 14.34
CA LEU A 22 32.93 19.89 13.00
C LEU A 22 32.50 21.14 12.21
N PRO A 23 33.39 21.69 11.35
CA PRO A 23 33.01 22.77 10.45
C PRO A 23 31.96 22.29 9.44
N PHE A 24 31.07 23.18 9.04
CA PHE A 24 30.17 22.91 7.93
C PHE A 24 30.94 22.80 6.61
N PRO A 25 30.47 22.00 5.65
CA PRO A 25 31.19 21.77 4.40
C PRO A 25 31.28 23.02 3.54
N ASP A 26 32.36 23.14 2.79
CA ASP A 26 32.47 24.11 1.71
C ASP A 26 31.47 23.76 0.59
N ILE A 27 30.88 24.79 -0.01
CA ILE A 27 29.94 24.60 -1.11
C ILE A 27 30.72 24.47 -2.41
N LEU A 28 30.59 23.32 -3.06
CA LEU A 28 31.12 23.08 -4.41
C LEU A 28 29.97 23.15 -5.41
N ASP A 29 30.07 24.03 -6.42
CA ASP A 29 29.06 24.22 -7.48
C ASP A 29 27.62 24.42 -6.99
N GLY A 30 27.44 25.11 -5.87
CA GLY A 30 26.12 25.37 -5.27
C GLY A 30 25.48 24.15 -4.60
N LYS A 31 26.22 23.04 -4.46
CA LYS A 31 25.77 21.79 -3.82
C LYS A 31 26.42 21.60 -2.45
N VAL A 32 25.63 21.06 -1.52
CA VAL A 32 26.06 20.77 -0.14
C VAL A 32 26.34 19.27 0.02
N HIS A 33 27.54 18.92 0.46
CA HIS A 33 27.94 17.52 0.68
C HIS A 33 27.15 16.90 1.85
N THR A 34 26.42 15.82 1.59
CA THR A 34 25.44 15.23 2.52
C THR A 34 26.07 14.76 3.84
N GLN A 35 27.12 13.94 3.78
CA GLN A 35 27.69 13.34 4.98
C GLN A 35 28.29 14.40 5.93
N GLN A 36 29.15 15.27 5.41
CA GLN A 36 29.76 16.37 6.15
C GLN A 36 28.71 17.31 6.76
N PHE A 37 27.63 17.63 6.03
CA PHE A 37 26.54 18.45 6.57
C PHE A 37 25.81 17.76 7.73
N LEU A 38 25.50 16.47 7.61
CA LEU A 38 24.83 15.71 8.68
C LEU A 38 25.72 15.55 9.92
N GLU A 39 27.02 15.35 9.75
CA GLU A 39 28.00 15.28 10.84
C GLU A 39 28.16 16.63 11.55
N ALA A 40 28.28 17.73 10.80
CA ALA A 40 28.31 19.09 11.36
C ALA A 40 26.99 19.42 12.11
N SER A 41 25.84 19.02 11.56
CA SER A 41 24.52 19.20 12.19
C SER A 41 24.39 18.43 13.51
N LYS A 42 24.97 17.22 13.62
CA LYS A 42 25.04 16.47 14.89
C LYS A 42 25.86 17.22 15.95
N GLY A 43 26.92 17.92 15.54
CA GLY A 43 27.66 18.82 16.42
C GLY A 43 26.78 19.91 17.00
N VAL A 44 25.91 20.54 16.18
CA VAL A 44 24.97 21.56 16.66
C VAL A 44 23.98 21.00 17.67
N VAL A 45 23.52 19.76 17.47
CA VAL A 45 22.68 19.07 18.47
C VAL A 45 23.43 18.91 19.80
N ALA A 46 24.73 18.56 19.76
CA ALA A 46 25.56 18.48 20.95
C ALA A 46 25.79 19.85 21.62
N LEU A 47 25.86 20.93 20.84
CA LEU A 47 25.91 22.30 21.34
C LEU A 47 24.60 22.67 22.06
N VAL A 48 23.44 22.37 21.46
CA VAL A 48 22.12 22.59 22.07
C VAL A 48 21.96 21.78 23.37
N ASP A 49 22.54 20.59 23.46
CA ASP A 49 22.53 19.77 24.68
C ASP A 49 23.22 20.45 25.88
N LYS A 50 24.19 21.36 25.61
CA LYS A 50 24.88 22.15 26.65
C LYS A 50 23.98 23.21 27.29
N PHE A 51 22.84 23.55 26.68
CA PHE A 51 21.86 24.48 27.25
C PHE A 51 21.00 23.84 28.35
N GLY A 52 21.14 22.53 28.56
CA GLY A 52 20.47 21.79 29.63
C GLY A 52 19.23 21.03 29.16
N LYS A 53 18.70 20.17 30.06
CA LYS A 53 17.62 19.21 29.77
C LYS A 53 16.31 19.86 29.27
N VAL A 54 16.13 21.16 29.53
CA VAL A 54 14.94 21.93 29.14
C VAL A 54 14.84 22.06 27.62
N PHE A 55 15.96 22.06 26.89
CA PHE A 55 15.99 22.14 25.43
C PHE A 55 15.85 20.78 24.73
N ALA A 56 15.54 19.71 25.47
CA ALA A 56 15.33 18.37 24.93
C ALA A 56 14.32 18.31 23.75
N PRO A 57 13.20 19.06 23.75
CA PRO A 57 12.30 19.08 22.59
C PRO A 57 12.97 19.53 21.29
N ILE A 58 13.85 20.54 21.36
CA ILE A 58 14.60 21.05 20.19
C ILE A 58 15.64 20.02 19.75
N LYS A 59 16.35 19.41 20.71
CA LYS A 59 17.30 18.32 20.45
C LYS A 59 16.64 17.16 19.71
N TYR A 60 15.48 16.69 20.20
CA TYR A 60 14.78 15.55 19.59
C TYR A 60 14.27 15.86 18.18
N ASP A 61 13.78 17.09 17.94
CA ASP A 61 13.36 17.52 16.60
C ASP A 61 14.53 17.48 15.61
N MET A 62 15.67 18.08 15.98
CA MET A 62 16.87 18.09 15.14
C MET A 62 17.40 16.67 14.91
N SER A 63 17.59 15.87 15.97
CA SER A 63 18.07 14.49 15.86
C SER A 63 17.17 13.63 14.98
N GLY A 64 15.84 13.71 15.16
CA GLY A 64 14.90 12.94 14.36
C GLY A 64 14.93 13.29 12.88
N ASN A 65 15.17 14.56 12.53
CA ASN A 65 15.32 14.98 11.15
C ASN A 65 16.67 14.56 10.55
N ILE A 66 17.75 14.61 11.33
CA ILE A 66 19.06 14.05 10.94
C ILE A 66 18.97 12.55 10.69
N GLU A 67 18.26 11.79 11.54
CA GLU A 67 18.06 10.35 11.38
C GLU A 67 17.31 10.00 10.08
N LYS A 68 16.25 10.74 9.73
CA LYS A 68 15.51 10.55 8.47
C LYS A 68 16.41 10.80 7.26
N LEU A 69 17.20 11.88 7.27
CA LEU A 69 18.14 12.18 6.19
C LEU A 69 19.25 11.14 6.09
N THR A 70 19.78 10.70 7.24
CA THR A 70 20.79 9.64 7.29
C THR A 70 20.25 8.33 6.74
N LYS A 71 19.01 7.97 7.08
CA LYS A 71 18.35 6.76 6.55
C LYS A 71 18.19 6.85 5.03
N THR A 72 17.72 7.99 4.53
CA THR A 72 17.56 8.20 3.08
C THR A 72 18.89 8.16 2.35
N TYR A 73 19.95 8.74 2.94
CA TYR A 73 21.32 8.67 2.42
C TYR A 73 21.82 7.22 2.33
N SER A 74 21.62 6.43 3.38
CA SER A 74 22.05 5.03 3.44
C SER A 74 21.40 4.12 2.40
N ASP A 75 20.24 4.49 1.85
CA ASP A 75 19.59 3.71 0.81
C ASP A 75 20.42 3.68 -0.48
N ASN A 76 21.08 4.80 -0.87
CA ASN A 76 21.95 4.90 -2.04
C ASN A 76 23.02 6.00 -1.86
N PRO A 77 24.15 5.72 -1.18
CA PRO A 77 25.17 6.72 -0.87
C PRO A 77 25.81 7.37 -2.11
N GLU A 78 26.03 6.61 -3.18
CA GLU A 78 26.64 7.09 -4.43
C GLU A 78 25.74 8.10 -5.17
N LYS A 79 24.41 7.95 -5.07
CA LYS A 79 23.45 8.85 -5.71
C LYS A 79 23.17 10.10 -4.87
N TYR A 80 23.36 10.00 -3.56
CA TYR A 80 23.02 11.05 -2.60
C TYR A 80 24.24 11.73 -1.97
N THR A 81 25.36 11.80 -2.71
CA THR A 81 26.58 12.52 -2.31
C THR A 81 26.26 13.97 -1.92
N TYR A 82 25.33 14.61 -2.62
CA TYR A 82 24.86 15.97 -2.33
C TYR A 82 23.39 15.99 -1.90
N LEU A 83 23.05 16.88 -0.96
CA LEU A 83 21.68 17.03 -0.44
C LEU A 83 20.69 17.44 -1.54
N ASN A 84 21.15 18.28 -2.47
CA ASN A 84 20.37 18.73 -3.62
C ASN A 84 19.88 17.55 -4.47
N ASP A 85 20.74 16.56 -4.71
CA ASP A 85 20.44 15.40 -5.55
C ASP A 85 19.45 14.45 -4.84
N MET A 86 19.56 14.33 -3.51
CA MET A 86 18.60 13.58 -2.69
C MET A 86 17.18 14.15 -2.80
N VAL A 87 17.03 15.46 -2.67
CA VAL A 87 15.71 16.14 -2.74
C VAL A 87 15.13 16.06 -4.16
N LEU A 88 15.94 16.28 -5.19
CA LEU A 88 15.48 16.20 -6.58
C LEU A 88 14.94 14.80 -6.92
N HIS A 89 15.66 13.76 -6.52
CA HIS A 89 15.25 12.39 -6.78
C HIS A 89 14.01 11.96 -5.98
N GLU A 90 13.87 12.44 -4.74
CA GLU A 90 12.68 12.14 -3.93
C GLU A 90 11.40 12.68 -4.57
N LYS A 91 11.49 13.88 -5.15
CA LYS A 91 10.41 14.52 -5.90
C LYS A 91 9.99 13.72 -7.13
N GLU A 92 10.94 13.20 -7.91
CA GLU A 92 10.64 12.36 -9.08
C GLU A 92 9.86 11.08 -8.69
N LYS A 93 10.11 10.55 -7.49
CA LYS A 93 9.40 9.38 -6.94
C LYS A 93 8.08 9.73 -6.27
N GLY A 94 7.75 11.01 -6.08
CA GLY A 94 6.55 11.46 -5.35
C GLY A 94 6.65 11.32 -3.82
N GLY A 95 7.87 11.27 -3.26
CA GLY A 95 8.10 11.27 -1.81
C GLY A 95 8.51 12.65 -1.28
N ASN A 96 8.28 12.91 0.01
CA ASN A 96 8.61 14.19 0.68
C ASN A 96 9.33 14.02 2.04
N VAL A 97 9.73 12.81 2.42
CA VAL A 97 10.30 12.51 3.74
C VAL A 97 11.64 13.22 3.97
N ALA A 98 12.58 13.11 3.04
CA ALA A 98 13.89 13.75 3.13
C ALA A 98 13.78 15.26 2.90
N THR A 99 12.93 15.67 1.97
CA THR A 99 12.64 17.08 1.69
C THR A 99 12.07 17.79 2.92
N ASP A 100 11.08 17.20 3.59
CA ASP A 100 10.51 17.75 4.83
C ASP A 100 11.55 17.75 5.96
N ALA A 101 12.30 16.66 6.12
CA ALA A 101 13.33 16.57 7.16
C ALA A 101 14.41 17.64 6.99
N LEU A 102 14.87 17.89 5.75
CA LEU A 102 15.84 18.93 5.44
C LEU A 102 15.27 20.32 5.70
N LEU A 103 14.00 20.55 5.36
CA LEU A 103 13.34 21.83 5.61
C LEU A 103 13.29 22.16 7.11
N TRP A 104 12.85 21.21 7.94
CA TRP A 104 12.76 21.40 9.39
C TRP A 104 14.15 21.55 10.03
N LEU A 105 15.12 20.71 9.62
CA LEU A 105 16.49 20.80 10.11
C LEU A 105 17.12 22.16 9.77
N ARG A 106 16.95 22.66 8.54
CA ARG A 106 17.44 23.99 8.13
C ARG A 106 16.84 25.11 8.97
N ARG A 107 15.54 25.06 9.27
CA ARG A 107 14.86 26.05 10.13
C ARG A 107 15.44 26.05 11.54
N ALA A 108 15.67 24.87 12.13
CA ALA A 108 16.28 24.74 13.44
C ALA A 108 17.73 25.28 13.44
N LEU A 109 18.53 24.92 12.44
CA LEU A 109 19.89 25.44 12.28
C LEU A 109 19.93 26.96 12.10
N HIS A 110 19.00 27.53 11.32
CA HIS A 110 18.89 28.98 11.13
C HIS A 110 18.51 29.69 12.43
N PHE A 111 17.62 29.12 13.23
CA PHE A 111 17.29 29.66 14.55
C PHE A 111 18.51 29.69 15.47
N VAL A 112 19.29 28.60 15.50
CA VAL A 112 20.55 28.52 16.27
C VAL A 112 21.56 29.55 15.79
N TYR A 113 21.74 29.69 14.47
CA TYR A 113 22.59 30.73 13.88
C TYR A 113 22.18 32.13 14.34
N THR A 114 20.90 32.50 14.19
CA THR A 114 20.42 33.85 14.54
C THR A 114 20.60 34.15 16.02
N PHE A 115 20.38 33.17 16.89
CA PHE A 115 20.59 33.31 18.33
C PHE A 115 22.06 33.60 18.67
N PHE A 116 22.99 32.76 18.19
CA PHE A 116 24.42 32.94 18.47
C PHE A 116 25.01 34.16 17.76
N HIS A 117 24.54 34.51 16.57
CA HIS A 117 24.92 35.74 15.88
C HIS A 117 24.56 36.97 16.73
N CYS A 118 23.40 36.99 17.40
CA CYS A 118 23.06 38.09 18.31
C CYS A 118 24.05 38.21 19.48
N ILE A 119 24.58 37.09 19.99
CA ILE A 119 25.57 37.07 21.08
C ILE A 119 26.92 37.62 20.60
N VAL A 120 27.38 37.20 19.41
CA VAL A 120 28.62 37.70 18.79
C VAL A 120 28.50 39.20 18.50
N GLU A 121 27.41 39.62 17.84
CA GLU A 121 27.15 41.01 17.49
C GLU A 121 27.04 41.93 18.73
N ASP A 122 26.46 41.45 19.84
CA ASP A 122 26.43 42.21 21.11
C ASP A 122 27.87 42.47 21.60
N THR A 123 28.71 41.43 21.56
CA THR A 123 30.11 41.46 22.02
C THR A 123 30.95 42.41 21.18
N GLU A 124 30.80 42.35 19.85
CA GLU A 124 31.52 43.23 18.91
C GLU A 124 31.16 44.71 19.10
N LYS A 125 29.91 44.99 19.51
CA LYS A 125 29.45 46.35 19.85
C LYS A 125 29.88 46.78 21.25
N GLY A 126 30.73 46.01 21.92
CA GLY A 126 31.22 46.28 23.27
C GLY A 126 30.18 46.05 24.38
N ARG A 127 29.04 45.43 24.07
CA ARG A 127 28.00 45.09 25.03
C ARG A 127 28.14 43.60 25.42
N LYS A 128 28.05 43.31 26.72
CA LYS A 128 28.12 41.94 27.25
C LYS A 128 26.85 41.65 28.06
N THR A 129 25.72 41.59 27.36
CA THR A 129 24.40 41.41 27.97
C THR A 129 24.30 40.03 28.62
N GLU A 130 24.03 39.97 29.92
CA GLU A 130 23.93 38.70 30.68
C GLU A 130 22.64 37.94 30.41
N ASP A 131 21.53 38.66 30.22
CA ASP A 131 20.22 38.08 29.90
C ASP A 131 20.13 37.77 28.40
N LEU A 132 20.10 36.47 28.07
CA LEU A 132 20.02 35.97 26.70
C LEU A 132 18.58 35.77 26.20
N VAL A 133 17.58 35.89 27.07
CA VAL A 133 16.16 35.70 26.72
C VAL A 133 15.70 36.63 25.59
N PRO A 134 16.08 37.94 25.56
CA PRO A 134 15.74 38.82 24.45
C PRO A 134 16.29 38.36 23.10
N PHE A 135 17.52 37.83 23.07
CA PHE A 135 18.14 37.31 21.85
C PHE A 135 17.43 36.04 21.37
N LEU A 136 17.07 35.15 22.29
CA LEU A 136 16.34 33.92 21.96
C LEU A 136 14.95 34.23 21.39
N LYS A 137 14.22 35.19 21.99
CA LYS A 137 12.91 35.64 21.50
C LYS A 137 13.01 36.31 20.12
N LYS A 138 14.04 37.12 19.89
CA LYS A 138 14.31 37.73 18.58
C LYS A 138 14.55 36.65 17.51
N ALA A 139 15.45 35.71 17.78
CA ALA A 139 15.74 34.61 16.85
C ALA A 139 14.49 33.76 16.53
N TYR A 140 13.63 33.51 17.51
CA TYR A 140 12.39 32.76 17.31
C TYR A 140 11.40 33.51 16.42
N LYS A 141 11.19 34.80 16.71
CA LYS A 141 10.32 35.67 15.94
C LYS A 141 10.75 35.74 14.46
N ASP A 142 12.05 35.89 14.23
CA ASP A 142 12.58 36.06 12.89
C ASP A 142 12.55 34.74 12.09
N VAL A 143 12.76 33.58 12.73
CA VAL A 143 12.94 32.30 12.03
C VAL A 143 11.75 31.34 12.15
N LEU A 144 11.28 31.05 13.36
CA LEU A 144 10.39 29.90 13.63
C LEU A 144 8.92 30.27 13.85
N GLU A 145 8.63 31.45 14.38
CA GLU A 145 7.27 31.85 14.82
C GLU A 145 6.22 31.66 13.72
N ARG A 146 6.55 32.06 12.49
CA ARG A 146 5.67 31.95 11.32
C ARG A 146 5.26 30.51 10.95
N TYR A 147 6.00 29.52 11.43
CA TYR A 147 5.78 28.10 11.12
C TYR A 147 5.16 27.32 12.28
N HIS A 148 5.03 27.93 13.45
CA HIS A 148 4.54 27.29 14.67
C HIS A 148 3.09 27.66 14.94
N GLY A 149 2.25 26.66 15.18
CA GLY A 149 0.89 26.86 15.67
C GLY A 149 0.85 27.31 17.13
N TRP A 150 -0.33 27.69 17.61
CA TRP A 150 -0.55 28.27 18.94
C TRP A 150 0.12 27.48 20.08
N MET A 151 0.00 26.15 20.11
CA MET A 151 0.61 25.31 21.15
C MET A 151 2.14 25.37 21.17
N ALA A 152 2.77 25.37 19.99
CA ALA A 152 4.23 25.42 19.87
C ALA A 152 4.78 26.80 20.27
N GLN A 153 4.02 27.87 20.02
CA GLN A 153 4.34 29.22 20.50
C GLN A 153 4.26 29.32 22.03
N GLN A 154 3.25 28.71 22.65
CA GLN A 154 3.15 28.66 24.12
C GLN A 154 4.30 27.87 24.74
N LEU A 155 4.66 26.72 24.15
CA LEU A 155 5.80 25.93 24.60
C LEU A 155 7.11 26.73 24.52
N PHE A 156 7.36 27.43 23.41
CA PHE A 156 8.54 28.26 23.27
C PHE A 156 8.59 29.39 24.32
N SER A 157 7.45 30.05 24.56
CA SER A 157 7.33 31.10 25.58
C SER A 157 7.76 30.58 26.96
N LEU A 158 7.36 29.36 27.33
CA LEU A 158 7.79 28.71 28.56
C LEU A 158 9.28 28.40 28.57
N LEU A 159 9.79 27.75 27.52
CA LEU A 159 11.21 27.35 27.42
C LEU A 159 12.16 28.56 27.44
N SER A 160 11.74 29.68 26.84
CA SER A 160 12.56 30.89 26.78
C SER A 160 12.90 31.46 28.15
N ARG A 161 12.05 31.26 29.16
CA ARG A 161 12.29 31.70 30.55
C ARG A 161 13.37 30.89 31.28
N MET A 162 13.73 29.75 30.73
CA MET A 162 14.72 28.82 31.29
C MET A 162 16.05 28.86 30.51
N CYS A 163 16.25 29.89 29.68
CA CYS A 163 17.51 30.12 28.99
C CYS A 163 18.63 30.38 30.01
N PRO A 164 19.81 29.73 29.87
CA PRO A 164 20.96 30.03 30.72
C PRO A 164 21.44 31.47 30.55
N THR A 165 22.17 31.97 31.55
CA THR A 165 22.85 33.27 31.47
C THR A 165 24.01 33.21 30.47
N ARG A 166 24.47 34.39 30.01
CA ARG A 166 25.65 34.49 29.14
C ARG A 166 26.87 33.81 29.76
N LYS A 167 27.19 34.09 31.03
CA LYS A 167 28.30 33.46 31.74
C LYS A 167 28.22 31.94 31.75
N ASP A 168 27.06 31.39 32.14
CA ASP A 168 26.86 29.94 32.20
C ASP A 168 26.99 29.30 30.81
N LEU A 169 26.42 29.94 29.79
CA LEU A 169 26.50 29.46 28.41
C LEU A 169 27.95 29.43 27.92
N LEU A 170 28.68 30.54 28.07
CA LEU A 170 30.05 30.65 27.58
C LEU A 170 31.02 29.76 28.37
N LEU A 171 30.79 29.56 29.67
CA LEU A 171 31.55 28.62 30.48
C LEU A 171 31.33 27.16 30.02
N ASN A 172 30.10 26.80 29.65
CA ASN A 172 29.81 25.47 29.10
C ASN A 172 30.46 25.26 27.73
N ILE A 173 30.54 26.30 26.90
CA ILE A 173 31.17 26.25 25.57
C ILE A 173 32.71 26.26 25.67
N SER A 174 33.27 26.88 26.72
CA SER A 174 34.70 26.82 27.05
C SER A 174 35.11 25.52 27.75
N LEU A 175 34.23 24.51 27.81
CA LEU A 175 34.48 23.21 28.46
C LEU A 175 34.78 23.34 29.97
N GLY A 176 34.20 24.35 30.63
CA GLY A 176 34.38 24.61 32.06
C GLY A 176 35.59 25.47 32.40
N LEU A 177 36.27 26.05 31.41
CA LEU A 177 37.43 26.91 31.61
C LEU A 177 37.03 28.38 31.72
N GLU A 178 37.38 29.02 32.82
CA GLU A 178 37.11 30.45 33.06
C GLU A 178 38.06 31.36 32.24
N ASN A 179 37.66 32.62 32.05
CA ASN A 179 38.45 33.66 31.36
C ASN A 179 38.80 33.34 29.89
N ARG A 180 37.93 32.60 29.18
CA ARG A 180 38.11 32.21 27.77
C ARG A 180 37.07 32.80 26.82
N GLU A 181 36.31 33.80 27.25
CA GLU A 181 35.22 34.39 26.49
C GLU A 181 35.65 34.86 25.09
N ASP A 182 36.77 35.57 24.97
CA ASP A 182 37.22 36.12 23.69
C ASP A 182 37.58 35.03 22.67
N PHE A 183 38.18 33.92 23.13
CA PHE A 183 38.47 32.75 22.29
C PHE A 183 37.17 32.06 21.84
N VAL A 184 36.22 31.90 22.75
CA VAL A 184 34.91 31.31 22.44
C VAL A 184 34.15 32.14 21.41
N ILE A 185 34.11 33.45 21.56
CA ILE A 185 33.40 34.35 20.63
C ILE A 185 34.06 34.35 19.25
N ARG A 186 35.41 34.38 19.19
CA ARG A 186 36.15 34.27 17.92
C ARG A 186 35.86 32.96 17.20
N ASP A 187 35.92 31.84 17.91
CA ASP A 187 35.70 30.52 17.30
C ASP A 187 34.23 30.32 16.92
N MET A 188 33.30 30.86 17.71
CA MET A 188 31.87 30.89 17.41
C MET A 188 31.58 31.69 16.14
N SER A 189 32.17 32.87 15.98
CA SER A 189 32.03 33.69 14.77
C SER A 189 32.45 32.91 13.51
N ARG A 190 33.63 32.28 13.51
CA ARG A 190 34.09 31.45 12.39
C ARG A 190 33.15 30.28 12.07
N PHE A 191 32.60 29.65 13.10
CA PHE A 191 31.64 28.57 12.93
C PHE A 191 30.33 29.07 12.30
N LEU A 192 29.84 30.24 12.74
CA LEU A 192 28.61 30.86 12.23
C LEU A 192 28.75 31.26 10.76
N ASP A 193 29.91 31.74 10.32
CA ASP A 193 30.17 32.07 8.91
C ASP A 193 29.95 30.84 8.00
N GLY A 194 30.51 29.68 8.37
CA GLY A 194 30.32 28.43 7.62
C GLY A 194 28.88 27.91 7.65
N LEU A 195 28.20 28.06 8.78
CA LEU A 195 26.79 27.69 8.92
C LEU A 195 25.87 28.58 8.07
N GLU A 196 26.11 29.89 8.05
CA GLU A 196 25.35 30.85 7.25
C GLU A 196 25.41 30.51 5.76
N ILE A 197 26.62 30.30 5.25
CA ILE A 197 26.88 29.93 3.85
C ILE A 197 26.06 28.69 3.46
N ASN A 198 26.04 27.66 4.33
CA ASN A 198 25.26 26.45 4.10
C ASN A 198 23.74 26.68 4.18
N ILE A 199 23.24 27.48 5.13
CA ILE A 199 21.82 27.84 5.22
C ILE A 199 21.37 28.58 3.96
N GLN A 200 22.20 29.52 3.46
CA GLN A 200 21.92 30.27 2.23
C GLN A 200 21.93 29.36 1.00
N ALA A 201 22.86 28.41 0.91
CA ALA A 201 22.89 27.40 -0.16
C ALA A 201 21.61 26.56 -0.19
N LEU A 202 21.13 26.15 0.98
CA LEU A 202 19.88 25.41 1.13
C LEU A 202 18.63 26.27 0.86
N ASN A 203 18.80 27.58 0.72
CA ASN A 203 17.74 28.54 0.39
C ASN A 203 17.64 28.82 -1.13
N ASN A 204 18.60 28.36 -1.95
CA ASN A 204 18.58 28.54 -3.40
C ASN A 204 17.38 27.84 -4.05
N ARG A 205 16.84 28.46 -5.11
CA ARG A 205 15.57 28.13 -5.81
C ARG A 205 15.33 26.65 -6.13
N SER A 206 16.38 25.82 -6.26
CA SER A 206 16.28 24.38 -6.46
C SER A 206 15.59 23.63 -5.30
N LEU A 207 15.59 24.18 -4.08
CA LEU A 207 14.93 23.60 -2.89
C LEU A 207 13.60 24.28 -2.53
N GLN A 208 13.19 25.33 -3.24
CA GLN A 208 11.93 26.05 -3.00
C GLN A 208 10.66 25.29 -3.45
N TYR A 209 10.79 24.10 -4.03
CA TYR A 209 9.63 23.32 -4.45
C TYR A 209 8.80 22.75 -3.29
N ALA A 210 9.29 22.83 -2.04
CA ALA A 210 8.50 22.59 -0.85
C ALA A 210 7.79 23.87 -0.37
N VAL A 211 6.97 24.48 -1.24
CA VAL A 211 5.99 25.47 -0.77
C VAL A 211 4.97 24.69 0.04
N GLN A 212 4.97 24.87 1.37
CA GLN A 212 3.79 24.56 2.18
C GLN A 212 2.68 25.50 1.74
N VAL A 213 1.93 25.11 0.70
CA VAL A 213 0.67 25.76 0.41
C VAL A 213 -0.23 25.38 1.58
N CYS A 214 -0.64 26.36 2.38
CA CYS A 214 -1.82 26.21 3.22
C CYS A 214 -3.01 26.06 2.26
N GLY A 215 -3.16 24.88 1.68
CA GLY A 215 -4.34 24.53 0.93
C GLY A 215 -5.52 24.60 1.89
N LEU A 216 -6.59 25.28 1.49
CA LEU A 216 -7.90 25.03 2.08
C LEU A 216 -8.09 23.52 2.11
N LYS A 217 -8.27 22.97 3.31
CA LYS A 217 -8.59 21.55 3.44
C LYS A 217 -9.87 21.32 2.65
N TYR A 218 -9.77 20.57 1.57
CA TYR A 218 -10.94 20.14 0.83
C TYR A 218 -11.65 19.09 1.68
N PHE A 219 -12.78 19.48 2.27
CA PHE A 219 -13.69 18.55 2.93
C PHE A 219 -14.71 18.11 1.87
N PRO A 220 -14.62 16.88 1.34
CA PRO A 220 -15.66 16.40 0.44
C PRO A 220 -17.00 16.42 1.19
N PRO A 221 -18.12 16.70 0.49
CA PRO A 221 -19.43 16.57 1.10
C PRO A 221 -19.62 15.14 1.63
N PRO A 222 -20.29 14.94 2.77
CA PRO A 222 -20.53 13.62 3.30
C PRO A 222 -21.35 12.78 2.30
N PRO A 223 -21.12 11.46 2.24
CA PRO A 223 -21.90 10.58 1.39
C PRO A 223 -23.39 10.65 1.74
N ASN A 224 -24.25 10.75 0.72
CA ASN A 224 -25.69 10.76 0.90
C ASN A 224 -26.25 9.31 0.95
N TYR A 225 -27.10 9.03 1.96
CA TYR A 225 -27.74 7.73 2.19
C TYR A 225 -29.28 7.75 2.05
N ASP A 226 -29.88 8.82 1.52
CA ASP A 226 -31.34 8.98 1.42
C ASP A 226 -32.05 7.88 0.62
N GLY A 227 -31.33 7.20 -0.29
CA GLY A 227 -31.85 6.10 -1.11
C GLY A 227 -31.85 4.72 -0.44
N VAL A 228 -31.48 4.61 0.84
CA VAL A 228 -31.36 3.32 1.54
C VAL A 228 -32.68 2.96 2.22
N GLU A 229 -33.32 1.89 1.75
CA GLU A 229 -34.53 1.35 2.37
C GLU A 229 -34.20 0.52 3.61
N PHE A 230 -34.82 0.86 4.75
CA PHE A 230 -34.69 0.13 6.00
C PHE A 230 -35.69 -1.00 6.12
N ILE A 231 -35.26 -2.10 6.74
CA ILE A 231 -36.09 -3.28 6.98
C ILE A 231 -36.65 -3.21 8.40
N GLU A 232 -37.91 -3.63 8.58
CA GLU A 232 -38.60 -3.64 9.89
C GLU A 232 -37.80 -4.33 11.00
N LYS A 233 -37.04 -5.37 10.67
CA LYS A 233 -36.23 -6.16 11.61
C LYS A 233 -34.76 -6.06 11.23
N PRO A 234 -34.00 -5.10 11.81
CA PRO A 234 -32.62 -4.85 11.43
C PRO A 234 -31.64 -5.92 11.90
N LYS A 235 -31.98 -6.70 12.92
CA LYS A 235 -31.11 -7.76 13.45
C LYS A 235 -31.26 -9.07 12.67
N LEU A 236 -30.14 -9.77 12.51
CA LEU A 236 -30.12 -11.11 11.92
C LEU A 236 -31.07 -12.07 12.65
N LYS A 237 -32.00 -12.67 11.88
CA LYS A 237 -32.90 -13.73 12.37
C LYS A 237 -32.08 -14.92 12.90
N VAL A 238 -32.55 -15.53 13.98
CA VAL A 238 -32.02 -16.80 14.48
C VAL A 238 -32.41 -17.91 13.50
N MET A 239 -31.40 -18.61 12.96
CA MET A 239 -31.63 -19.75 12.06
C MET A 239 -32.01 -20.99 12.87
N GLU A 240 -32.75 -21.91 12.27
CA GLU A 240 -33.06 -23.20 12.91
C GLU A 240 -31.89 -24.18 12.77
N ARG A 241 -31.69 -25.05 13.77
CA ARG A 241 -30.62 -26.07 13.73
C ARG A 241 -30.91 -27.19 12.74
N SER A 242 -32.19 -27.54 12.59
CA SER A 242 -32.67 -28.62 11.76
C SER A 242 -33.96 -28.18 11.07
N PRO A 243 -34.19 -28.57 9.81
CA PRO A 243 -35.43 -28.30 9.13
C PRO A 243 -36.59 -29.03 9.81
N GLN A 244 -37.76 -28.38 9.89
CA GLN A 244 -38.98 -29.00 10.39
C GLN A 244 -39.60 -29.88 9.32
N PHE A 245 -39.92 -31.13 9.67
CA PHE A 245 -40.67 -32.05 8.83
C PHE A 245 -42.01 -32.36 9.51
N PRO A 246 -43.11 -32.57 8.75
CA PRO A 246 -44.36 -33.04 9.33
C PRO A 246 -44.13 -34.40 10.01
N GLY A 247 -44.81 -34.65 11.13
CA GLY A 247 -44.55 -35.83 11.98
C GLY A 247 -44.67 -37.18 11.26
N ASN A 248 -45.41 -37.23 10.15
CA ASN A 248 -45.61 -38.44 9.35
C ASN A 248 -44.42 -38.76 8.42
N ILE A 249 -43.48 -37.82 8.23
CA ILE A 249 -42.35 -37.99 7.32
C ILE A 249 -41.06 -38.11 8.11
N LYS A 250 -40.38 -39.25 7.97
CA LYS A 250 -39.03 -39.42 8.50
C LYS A 250 -38.06 -38.53 7.69
N PRO A 251 -37.16 -37.77 8.35
CA PRO A 251 -36.21 -36.92 7.66
C PRO A 251 -35.38 -37.71 6.62
N PRO A 252 -35.36 -37.28 5.35
CA PRO A 252 -34.70 -38.04 4.29
C PRO A 252 -33.17 -37.99 4.45
N LYS A 253 -32.50 -39.14 4.30
CA LYS A 253 -31.03 -39.21 4.30
C LYS A 253 -30.48 -38.93 2.90
N MET A 254 -29.62 -37.91 2.75
CA MET A 254 -29.02 -37.56 1.45
C MET A 254 -27.61 -38.11 1.25
N ILE A 255 -27.27 -38.60 0.06
CA ILE A 255 -25.88 -38.95 -0.29
C ILE A 255 -24.95 -37.73 -0.14
N LYS A 256 -23.66 -37.96 0.14
CA LYS A 256 -22.65 -36.89 0.25
C LYS A 256 -22.37 -36.31 -1.14
N ASN A 257 -23.26 -35.43 -1.62
CA ASN A 257 -23.11 -34.80 -2.92
C ASN A 257 -22.19 -33.58 -2.80
N LEU A 258 -20.91 -33.77 -3.17
CA LEU A 258 -19.89 -32.72 -3.15
C LEU A 258 -20.11 -31.66 -4.25
N LYS A 259 -20.95 -31.93 -5.25
CA LYS A 259 -21.24 -30.99 -6.34
C LYS A 259 -21.85 -29.68 -5.84
N PHE A 260 -22.52 -29.70 -4.70
CA PHE A 260 -23.11 -28.50 -4.09
C PHE A 260 -22.08 -27.45 -3.65
N MET A 261 -20.80 -27.82 -3.53
CA MET A 261 -19.71 -26.93 -3.12
C MET A 261 -18.72 -26.66 -4.26
N ARG A 262 -18.87 -27.33 -5.42
CA ARG A 262 -17.88 -27.23 -6.51
C ARG A 262 -18.21 -26.03 -7.40
N GLY A 263 -17.19 -25.18 -7.57
CA GLY A 263 -17.09 -23.99 -8.43
C GLY A 263 -18.04 -22.85 -8.08
N PRO A 264 -18.30 -21.94 -9.03
CA PRO A 264 -18.87 -20.63 -8.75
C PRO A 264 -20.37 -20.68 -8.46
N GLU A 265 -20.83 -19.71 -7.67
CA GLU A 265 -22.22 -19.47 -7.38
C GLU A 265 -22.91 -18.74 -8.55
N PRO A 266 -24.04 -19.25 -9.08
CA PRO A 266 -24.68 -18.64 -10.25
C PRO A 266 -25.64 -17.49 -9.94
N LEU A 267 -26.33 -17.52 -8.79
CA LEU A 267 -27.49 -16.65 -8.55
C LEU A 267 -27.23 -15.55 -7.52
N HIS A 268 -26.73 -15.90 -6.34
CA HIS A 268 -26.59 -14.98 -5.22
C HIS A 268 -25.16 -14.48 -5.10
N ASN A 269 -24.66 -13.93 -6.21
CA ASN A 269 -23.32 -13.35 -6.35
C ASN A 269 -23.29 -11.83 -6.23
N SER A 270 -24.46 -11.17 -6.20
CA SER A 270 -24.60 -9.72 -6.08
C SER A 270 -25.25 -9.29 -4.76
N LEU A 271 -24.89 -8.09 -4.29
CA LEU A 271 -25.55 -7.41 -3.16
C LEU A 271 -26.91 -6.87 -3.61
N LEU A 272 -27.95 -7.02 -2.77
CA LEU A 272 -29.30 -6.53 -3.09
C LEU A 272 -29.43 -5.03 -2.85
N HIS A 273 -28.92 -4.57 -1.71
CA HIS A 273 -28.91 -3.18 -1.24
C HIS A 273 -27.68 -2.41 -1.72
N ARG A 274 -26.79 -3.07 -2.48
CA ARG A 274 -25.59 -2.46 -3.10
C ARG A 274 -24.66 -1.72 -2.13
N GLN A 275 -24.60 -2.16 -0.87
CA GLN A 275 -23.73 -1.58 0.15
C GLN A 275 -22.59 -2.53 0.51
N TYR A 276 -22.74 -3.31 1.59
CA TYR A 276 -21.65 -4.10 2.14
C TYR A 276 -22.06 -5.56 2.37
N GLY A 277 -21.09 -6.47 2.28
CA GLY A 277 -21.35 -7.86 2.60
C GLY A 277 -20.10 -8.70 2.78
N ILE A 278 -20.31 -9.93 3.25
CA ILE A 278 -19.29 -10.98 3.26
C ILE A 278 -19.57 -11.91 2.10
N ILE A 279 -18.59 -12.05 1.22
CA ILE A 279 -18.61 -12.99 0.11
C ILE A 279 -17.61 -14.10 0.37
N PHE A 280 -17.97 -15.33 -0.01
CA PHE A 280 -16.99 -16.40 -0.06
C PHE A 280 -15.99 -16.10 -1.19
N SER A 281 -14.71 -15.90 -0.84
CA SER A 281 -13.64 -15.47 -1.77
C SER A 281 -13.67 -16.34 -3.03
N SER A 282 -13.94 -15.68 -4.15
CA SER A 282 -13.77 -16.23 -5.47
C SER A 282 -12.64 -15.49 -6.15
N CYS A 283 -11.55 -16.21 -6.45
CA CYS A 283 -10.67 -15.78 -7.52
C CYS A 283 -11.40 -16.10 -8.83
N VAL A 284 -11.77 -15.08 -9.62
CA VAL A 284 -12.50 -15.30 -10.89
C VAL A 284 -11.57 -15.87 -11.96
N SER A 285 -10.27 -15.54 -11.92
CA SER A 285 -9.26 -16.08 -12.84
C SER A 285 -8.82 -17.53 -12.54
N CYS A 286 -9.12 -18.04 -11.32
CA CYS A 286 -8.71 -19.36 -10.87
C CYS A 286 -9.86 -20.37 -10.96
N VAL A 287 -10.14 -20.92 -12.15
CA VAL A 287 -11.21 -21.92 -12.39
C VAL A 287 -11.04 -23.21 -11.54
N GLN A 288 -9.85 -23.45 -10.98
CA GLN A 288 -9.52 -24.67 -10.24
C GLN A 288 -9.42 -24.53 -8.70
N ALA A 289 -9.41 -23.31 -8.15
CA ALA A 289 -9.00 -23.08 -6.75
C ALA A 289 -10.13 -22.69 -5.77
N THR A 290 -11.36 -22.55 -6.23
CA THR A 290 -12.48 -22.10 -5.41
C THR A 290 -13.11 -23.26 -4.63
N GLY A 291 -12.48 -23.64 -3.52
CA GLY A 291 -12.96 -24.71 -2.65
C GLY A 291 -14.18 -24.31 -1.81
N GLY A 292 -15.37 -24.79 -2.16
CA GLY A 292 -16.58 -24.56 -1.35
C GLY A 292 -16.52 -25.20 0.03
N GLY A 293 -17.34 -24.67 0.95
CA GLY A 293 -17.34 -25.07 2.36
C GLY A 293 -18.71 -25.44 2.89
N ARG A 294 -18.74 -25.98 4.11
CA ARG A 294 -19.98 -26.31 4.84
C ARG A 294 -20.12 -25.43 6.06
N MET A 295 -21.23 -24.73 6.18
CA MET A 295 -21.61 -24.04 7.41
C MET A 295 -22.46 -24.94 8.29
N ARG A 296 -22.00 -25.15 9.54
CA ARG A 296 -22.77 -25.80 10.60
C ARG A 296 -23.54 -24.74 11.37
N TYR A 297 -24.56 -25.15 12.12
CA TYR A 297 -25.34 -24.27 12.99
C TYR A 297 -24.47 -23.35 13.89
N GLY A 298 -23.38 -23.88 14.48
CA GLY A 298 -22.48 -23.08 15.30
C GLY A 298 -21.83 -21.90 14.57
N HIS A 299 -21.59 -22.02 13.25
CA HIS A 299 -21.06 -20.92 12.45
C HIS A 299 -22.10 -19.82 12.24
N PHE A 300 -23.38 -20.17 12.05
CA PHE A 300 -24.47 -19.20 11.96
C PHE A 300 -24.59 -18.39 13.24
N GLU A 301 -24.53 -19.06 14.40
CA GLU A 301 -24.63 -18.40 15.69
C GLU A 301 -23.42 -17.52 16.00
N MET A 302 -22.22 -17.97 15.61
CA MET A 302 -21.00 -17.17 15.69
C MET A 302 -21.10 -15.87 14.87
N VAL A 303 -21.57 -15.96 13.63
CA VAL A 303 -21.79 -14.80 12.75
C VAL A 303 -22.87 -13.88 13.33
N ARG A 304 -24.01 -14.44 13.76
CA ARG A 304 -25.13 -13.69 14.34
C ARG A 304 -24.72 -12.90 15.57
N LEU A 305 -24.01 -13.53 16.50
CA LEU A 305 -23.51 -12.88 17.72
C LEU A 305 -22.35 -11.91 17.43
N GLY A 306 -21.48 -12.24 16.46
CA GLY A 306 -20.36 -11.40 16.06
C GLY A 306 -20.82 -10.06 15.50
N ILE A 307 -21.80 -10.08 14.60
CA ILE A 307 -22.40 -8.88 14.01
C ILE A 307 -23.33 -8.21 15.01
N GLY A 308 -24.24 -8.98 15.65
CA GLY A 308 -25.27 -8.43 16.53
C GLY A 308 -24.77 -7.69 17.77
N ARG A 309 -23.52 -7.89 18.19
CA ARG A 309 -22.88 -7.13 19.30
C ARG A 309 -22.35 -5.75 18.87
N LYS A 310 -22.03 -5.57 17.59
CA LYS A 310 -21.43 -4.35 17.03
C LYS A 310 -22.37 -3.58 16.10
N LEU A 311 -23.55 -4.14 15.81
CA LEU A 311 -24.55 -3.57 14.90
C LEU A 311 -25.40 -2.51 15.62
N ASP A 312 -25.43 -1.30 15.08
CA ASP A 312 -26.31 -0.23 15.55
C ASP A 312 -27.71 -0.36 14.92
N VAL A 313 -28.70 -0.68 15.75
CA VAL A 313 -30.07 -1.04 15.33
C VAL A 313 -30.80 0.09 14.60
N ASN A 314 -30.49 1.34 14.93
CA ASN A 314 -31.18 2.51 14.36
C ASN A 314 -30.58 2.96 13.02
N ARG A 315 -29.29 2.68 12.79
CA ARG A 315 -28.54 3.14 11.60
C ARG A 315 -28.28 2.02 10.60
N MET A 316 -28.22 0.78 11.06
CA MET A 316 -27.79 -0.38 10.28
C MET A 316 -28.80 -1.52 10.36
N PHE A 317 -28.85 -2.33 9.32
CA PHE A 317 -29.53 -3.62 9.30
C PHE A 317 -28.63 -4.70 8.70
N ALA A 318 -28.87 -5.95 9.08
CA ALA A 318 -28.14 -7.10 8.60
C ALA A 318 -29.09 -8.22 8.16
N LEU A 319 -28.78 -8.84 7.02
CA LEU A 319 -29.59 -9.86 6.38
C LEU A 319 -28.80 -11.12 6.09
N TRP A 320 -29.47 -12.26 6.27
CA TRP A 320 -28.98 -13.52 5.77
C TRP A 320 -29.23 -13.63 4.26
N ARG A 321 -28.17 -13.89 3.50
CA ARG A 321 -28.25 -14.26 2.08
C ARG A 321 -28.13 -15.76 1.86
N ILE A 322 -28.06 -16.54 2.93
CA ILE A 322 -27.97 -18.00 2.92
C ILE A 322 -29.12 -18.64 3.69
N ASP A 323 -29.49 -19.84 3.26
CA ASP A 323 -30.54 -20.63 3.88
C ASP A 323 -30.08 -21.28 5.18
N ALA A 324 -31.06 -21.60 6.04
CA ALA A 324 -30.84 -22.40 7.23
C ALA A 324 -30.24 -23.78 6.88
N PRO A 325 -29.51 -24.42 7.80
CA PRO A 325 -28.96 -25.75 7.62
C PRO A 325 -30.01 -26.78 7.18
N TRP A 326 -29.90 -27.27 5.94
CA TRP A 326 -30.87 -28.20 5.35
C TRP A 326 -30.26 -29.52 4.89
N GLN A 327 -28.95 -29.56 4.57
CA GLN A 327 -28.30 -30.78 4.08
C GLN A 327 -27.98 -31.72 5.25
N PRO A 328 -28.57 -32.93 5.33
CA PRO A 328 -28.30 -33.86 6.41
C PRO A 328 -26.93 -34.52 6.24
N VAL A 329 -26.13 -34.48 7.31
CA VAL A 329 -24.86 -35.22 7.41
C VAL A 329 -25.07 -36.43 8.30
N THR A 330 -24.91 -37.62 7.73
CA THR A 330 -25.04 -38.87 8.48
C THR A 330 -23.70 -39.31 9.07
N LYS A 331 -23.73 -39.81 10.30
CA LYS A 331 -22.56 -40.37 11.01
C LYS A 331 -22.91 -41.76 11.54
N LYS A 332 -21.97 -42.71 11.45
CA LYS A 332 -22.08 -44.01 12.13
C LYS A 332 -21.52 -43.89 13.54
N GLY A 333 -22.02 -44.72 14.47
CA GLY A 333 -21.45 -44.83 15.81
C GLY A 333 -19.97 -45.20 15.76
N GLN A 334 -19.18 -44.69 16.69
CA GLN A 334 -17.77 -45.07 16.80
C GLN A 334 -17.66 -46.57 17.11
N GLY A 335 -16.66 -47.25 16.51
CA GLY A 335 -16.43 -48.69 16.70
C GLY A 335 -17.29 -49.63 15.83
N GLN A 336 -18.17 -49.10 14.98
CA GLN A 336 -18.98 -49.92 14.07
C GLN A 336 -18.18 -50.40 12.86
N ARG A 337 -18.39 -51.65 12.43
CA ARG A 337 -17.76 -52.21 11.22
C ARG A 337 -18.30 -51.55 9.94
N MET A 338 -17.55 -51.67 8.84
CA MET A 338 -18.01 -51.27 7.50
C MET A 338 -19.20 -52.15 7.07
N GLY A 339 -20.13 -51.60 6.29
CA GLY A 339 -21.41 -52.27 5.95
C GLY A 339 -22.60 -51.89 6.85
N GLY A 340 -23.72 -52.59 6.74
CA GLY A 340 -24.92 -52.34 7.59
C GLY A 340 -25.74 -51.09 7.24
N GLY A 341 -25.63 -50.60 6.00
CA GLY A 341 -26.38 -49.44 5.53
C GLY A 341 -25.83 -48.09 6.03
N LYS A 342 -26.67 -47.06 5.91
CA LYS A 342 -26.29 -45.66 6.18
C LYS A 342 -26.66 -45.24 7.60
N GLY A 343 -25.72 -44.57 8.28
CA GLY A 343 -25.89 -44.09 9.66
C GLY A 343 -27.06 -43.13 9.86
N ALA A 344 -27.35 -42.82 11.12
CA ALA A 344 -28.33 -41.80 11.49
C ALA A 344 -27.85 -40.40 11.11
N ILE A 345 -28.78 -39.45 11.00
CA ILE A 345 -28.46 -38.03 10.77
C ILE A 345 -27.88 -37.47 12.07
N ASP A 346 -26.70 -36.87 11.99
CA ASP A 346 -25.96 -36.31 13.13
C ASP A 346 -26.26 -34.81 13.26
N HIS A 347 -26.10 -34.07 12.16
CA HIS A 347 -26.39 -32.64 12.09
C HIS A 347 -26.72 -32.22 10.65
N TYR A 348 -27.27 -31.01 10.51
CA TYR A 348 -27.52 -30.37 9.23
C TYR A 348 -26.45 -29.31 8.92
N VAL A 349 -26.18 -29.12 7.63
CA VAL A 349 -25.23 -28.11 7.14
C VAL A 349 -25.80 -27.37 5.94
N THR A 350 -25.28 -26.18 5.67
CA THR A 350 -25.50 -25.45 4.42
C THR A 350 -24.24 -25.50 3.58
N PRO A 351 -24.24 -26.13 2.39
CA PRO A 351 -23.12 -26.07 1.46
C PRO A 351 -23.04 -24.70 0.78
N ILE A 352 -21.85 -24.14 0.64
CA ILE A 352 -21.62 -22.81 0.06
C ILE A 352 -20.61 -22.92 -1.08
N LYS A 353 -20.95 -22.31 -2.22
CA LYS A 353 -20.11 -22.16 -3.41
C LYS A 353 -19.38 -20.82 -3.42
N ALA A 354 -18.27 -20.75 -4.16
CA ALA A 354 -17.47 -19.53 -4.26
C ALA A 354 -18.22 -18.39 -4.95
N GLY A 355 -18.00 -17.17 -4.48
CA GLY A 355 -18.73 -15.99 -4.93
C GLY A 355 -20.12 -15.85 -4.33
N ARG A 356 -20.53 -16.75 -3.41
CA ARG A 356 -21.81 -16.63 -2.69
C ARG A 356 -21.72 -15.53 -1.63
N VAL A 357 -22.69 -14.61 -1.64
CA VAL A 357 -22.92 -13.66 -0.54
C VAL A 357 -23.54 -14.39 0.65
N ILE A 358 -22.96 -14.21 1.84
CA ILE A 358 -23.35 -14.92 3.07
C ILE A 358 -24.24 -14.04 3.93
N VAL A 359 -23.72 -12.86 4.27
CA VAL A 359 -24.41 -11.82 5.03
C VAL A 359 -24.24 -10.52 4.27
N GLU A 360 -25.31 -9.74 4.29
CA GLU A 360 -25.34 -8.40 3.74
C GLU A 360 -25.68 -7.42 4.87
N ILE A 361 -24.94 -6.31 4.94
CA ILE A 361 -25.19 -5.22 5.88
C ILE A 361 -25.49 -3.98 5.05
N GLY A 362 -26.56 -3.29 5.45
CA GLY A 362 -26.92 -2.01 4.88
C GLY A 362 -27.37 -1.00 5.93
N GLY A 363 -27.66 0.21 5.49
CA GLY A 363 -28.03 1.36 6.34
C GLY A 363 -27.12 2.57 6.12
N ASN A 364 -27.23 3.55 7.02
CA ASN A 364 -26.51 4.83 6.96
C ASN A 364 -25.13 4.68 7.61
N CYS A 365 -24.25 3.95 6.92
CA CYS A 365 -22.93 3.60 7.43
C CYS A 365 -21.84 3.63 6.35
N GLU A 366 -20.64 3.99 6.79
CA GLU A 366 -19.46 3.97 5.95
C GLU A 366 -18.75 2.61 6.00
N PHE A 367 -18.01 2.29 4.95
CA PHE A 367 -17.25 1.03 4.87
C PHE A 367 -16.25 0.88 6.01
N SER A 368 -15.64 1.98 6.45
CA SER A 368 -14.67 2.05 7.55
C SER A 368 -15.23 1.54 8.88
N GLU A 369 -16.50 1.81 9.17
CA GLU A 369 -17.19 1.33 10.38
C GLU A 369 -17.50 -0.16 10.29
N VAL A 370 -17.94 -0.62 9.11
CA VAL A 370 -18.45 -1.99 8.89
C VAL A 370 -17.32 -3.00 8.66
N GLN A 371 -16.24 -2.59 8.01
CA GLN A 371 -15.09 -3.43 7.64
C GLN A 371 -14.53 -4.24 8.82
N PRO A 372 -14.12 -3.64 9.96
CA PRO A 372 -13.50 -4.39 11.05
C PRO A 372 -14.49 -5.37 11.71
N MET A 373 -15.78 -5.05 11.72
CA MET A 373 -16.81 -5.96 12.22
C MET A 373 -16.94 -7.20 11.32
N LEU A 374 -17.04 -7.00 10.01
CA LEU A 374 -17.20 -8.10 9.05
C LEU A 374 -15.92 -8.93 8.91
N GLU A 375 -14.74 -8.32 9.00
CA GLU A 375 -13.44 -8.99 8.86
C GLU A 375 -13.18 -9.98 10.01
N MET A 376 -13.49 -9.57 11.25
CA MET A 376 -13.45 -10.47 12.42
C MET A 376 -14.32 -11.72 12.23
N VAL A 377 -15.46 -11.59 11.55
CA VAL A 377 -16.37 -12.70 11.28
C VAL A 377 -15.84 -13.55 10.12
N ALA A 378 -15.35 -12.90 9.06
CA ALA A 378 -14.77 -13.55 7.89
C ALA A 378 -13.61 -14.49 8.27
N HIS A 379 -12.74 -14.07 9.19
CA HIS A 379 -11.60 -14.88 9.66
C HIS A 379 -12.02 -16.14 10.44
N LYS A 380 -13.24 -16.17 10.99
CA LYS A 380 -13.77 -17.31 11.76
C LYS A 380 -14.58 -18.28 10.90
N LEU A 381 -14.85 -17.94 9.64
CA LEU A 381 -15.58 -18.83 8.74
C LEU A 381 -14.71 -20.03 8.33
N PRO A 382 -15.31 -21.19 8.03
CA PRO A 382 -14.57 -22.41 7.69
C PRO A 382 -13.95 -22.39 6.29
N PHE A 383 -13.97 -21.25 5.60
CA PHE A 383 -13.47 -21.03 4.26
C PHE A 383 -12.96 -19.59 4.13
N LYS A 384 -12.16 -19.31 3.09
CA LYS A 384 -11.60 -17.99 2.86
C LYS A 384 -12.70 -16.99 2.48
N ALA A 385 -13.12 -16.15 3.42
CA ALA A 385 -14.12 -15.13 3.17
C ALA A 385 -13.46 -13.75 2.98
N GLU A 386 -14.10 -12.90 2.18
CA GLU A 386 -13.67 -11.52 1.95
C GLU A 386 -14.82 -10.56 2.25
N VAL A 387 -14.47 -9.43 2.82
CA VAL A 387 -15.39 -8.31 3.03
C VAL A 387 -15.38 -7.48 1.75
N VAL A 388 -16.56 -7.13 1.26
CA VAL A 388 -16.71 -6.38 0.01
C VAL A 388 -17.73 -5.28 0.17
N SER A 389 -17.49 -4.17 -0.52
CA SER A 389 -18.50 -3.18 -0.90
C SER A 389 -18.87 -3.37 -2.37
N GLN A 390 -19.94 -2.72 -2.81
CA GLN A 390 -20.31 -2.68 -4.24
C GLN A 390 -19.14 -2.19 -5.11
N GLU A 391 -18.51 -1.08 -4.72
CA GLU A 391 -17.37 -0.52 -5.42
C GLU A 391 -16.17 -1.48 -5.46
N ILE A 392 -15.89 -2.19 -4.36
CA ILE A 392 -14.80 -3.19 -4.32
C ILE A 392 -15.09 -4.35 -5.26
N MET A 393 -16.34 -4.81 -5.38
CA MET A 393 -16.69 -5.86 -6.32
C MET A 393 -16.54 -5.40 -7.77
N GLU A 394 -16.96 -4.17 -8.08
CA GLU A 394 -16.84 -3.57 -9.41
C GLU A 394 -15.37 -3.38 -9.79
N MET A 395 -14.56 -2.81 -8.90
CA MET A 395 -13.11 -2.66 -9.10
C MET A 395 -12.41 -4.01 -9.31
N LYS A 396 -12.78 -5.06 -8.56
CA LYS A 396 -12.22 -6.40 -8.75
C LYS A 396 -12.59 -6.97 -10.12
N ALA A 397 -13.86 -6.87 -10.50
CA ALA A 397 -14.33 -7.35 -11.80
C ALA A 397 -13.66 -6.61 -12.96
N GLU A 398 -13.51 -5.29 -12.87
CA GLU A 398 -12.81 -4.46 -13.87
C GLU A 398 -11.32 -4.80 -13.95
N LYS A 399 -10.68 -5.02 -12.80
CA LYS A 399 -9.27 -5.44 -12.75
C LYS A 399 -9.06 -6.78 -13.45
N GLU A 400 -9.91 -7.76 -13.19
CA GLU A 400 -9.84 -9.08 -13.83
C GLU A 400 -10.08 -8.99 -15.35
N LEU A 401 -11.07 -8.19 -15.75
CA LEU A 401 -11.32 -7.83 -17.16
C LEU A 401 -10.09 -7.25 -17.86
N ARG A 402 -9.42 -6.31 -17.18
CA ARG A 402 -8.21 -5.67 -17.67
C ARG A 402 -7.07 -6.67 -17.79
N GLU A 403 -6.87 -7.52 -16.79
CA GLU A 403 -5.85 -8.57 -16.80
C GLU A 403 -6.09 -9.59 -17.94
N GLU A 404 -7.34 -9.93 -18.25
CA GLU A 404 -7.68 -10.79 -19.37
C GLU A 404 -7.44 -10.12 -20.73
N ARG A 405 -7.77 -8.83 -20.86
CA ARG A 405 -7.54 -8.05 -22.09
C ARG A 405 -6.05 -7.82 -22.36
N ASP A 406 -5.32 -7.45 -21.31
CA ASP A 406 -3.90 -7.12 -21.36
C ASP A 406 -3.03 -8.40 -21.36
N ASN A 407 -3.64 -9.59 -21.34
CA ASN A 407 -2.93 -10.87 -21.41
C ASN A 407 -2.19 -11.03 -22.75
N ILE A 408 -0.85 -10.99 -22.69
CA ILE A 408 0.05 -11.15 -23.83
C ILE A 408 0.08 -12.60 -24.32
N ASN A 409 -0.22 -13.58 -23.45
CA ASN A 409 -0.13 -14.99 -23.82
C ASN A 409 -1.25 -15.37 -24.82
N PRO A 410 -0.90 -15.82 -26.04
CA PRO A 410 -1.88 -16.21 -27.05
C PRO A 410 -2.68 -17.46 -26.66
N TYR A 411 -2.14 -18.30 -25.77
CA TYR A 411 -2.78 -19.54 -25.33
C TYR A 411 -3.45 -19.34 -23.97
N THR A 412 -4.72 -18.96 -23.99
CA THR A 412 -5.55 -18.95 -22.78
C THR A 412 -5.96 -20.37 -22.38
N PHE A 413 -6.17 -20.62 -21.09
CA PHE A 413 -6.64 -21.92 -20.60
C PHE A 413 -7.96 -22.34 -21.28
N LYS A 414 -8.88 -21.37 -21.47
CA LYS A 414 -10.12 -21.55 -22.22
C LYS A 414 -9.85 -22.05 -23.65
N TYR A 415 -8.96 -21.39 -24.37
CA TYR A 415 -8.61 -21.75 -25.75
C TYR A 415 -8.00 -23.15 -25.86
N VAL A 416 -7.07 -23.49 -24.96
CA VAL A 416 -6.41 -24.82 -24.91
C VAL A 416 -7.44 -25.94 -24.71
N VAL A 417 -8.37 -25.76 -23.77
CA VAL A 417 -9.38 -26.77 -23.42
C VAL A 417 -10.44 -26.92 -24.52
N GLN A 418 -10.90 -25.81 -25.10
CA GLN A 418 -11.89 -25.81 -26.20
C GLN A 418 -11.36 -26.55 -27.43
N ASN A 419 -10.11 -26.31 -27.81
CA ASN A 419 -9.49 -26.93 -28.98
C ASN A 419 -8.88 -28.30 -28.69
N ASN A 420 -9.04 -28.83 -27.47
CA ASN A 420 -8.43 -30.10 -27.03
C ASN A 420 -6.94 -30.21 -27.38
N MET A 421 -6.19 -29.12 -27.21
CA MET A 421 -4.78 -29.11 -27.61
C MET A 421 -4.00 -30.15 -26.80
N GLY A 422 -3.16 -30.94 -27.49
CA GLY A 422 -2.38 -32.01 -26.85
C GLY A 422 -3.24 -33.13 -26.21
N GLY A 423 -4.51 -33.25 -26.57
CA GLY A 423 -5.41 -34.24 -25.95
C GLY A 423 -5.69 -33.94 -24.47
N CYS A 424 -5.57 -32.68 -24.04
CA CYS A 424 -5.72 -32.27 -22.64
C CYS A 424 -7.07 -32.71 -22.02
N GLN A 425 -8.11 -32.87 -22.84
CA GLN A 425 -9.41 -33.32 -22.37
C GLN A 425 -9.37 -34.72 -21.74
N ASN A 426 -8.46 -35.60 -22.15
CA ASN A 426 -8.35 -36.95 -21.58
C ASN A 426 -7.95 -36.92 -20.09
N TRP A 427 -7.30 -35.83 -19.66
CA TRP A 427 -6.74 -35.66 -18.33
C TRP A 427 -7.57 -34.70 -17.46
N ILE A 428 -8.44 -33.90 -18.07
CA ILE A 428 -9.24 -32.86 -17.43
C ILE A 428 -10.67 -33.33 -17.14
N SER A 429 -11.20 -32.94 -15.97
CA SER A 429 -12.58 -33.25 -15.58
C SER A 429 -13.60 -32.65 -16.56
N PRO A 430 -14.72 -33.33 -16.86
CA PRO A 430 -15.83 -32.73 -17.61
C PRO A 430 -16.38 -31.43 -16.99
N TYR A 431 -16.18 -31.24 -15.68
CA TYR A 431 -16.55 -30.00 -15.00
C TYR A 431 -15.64 -28.84 -15.39
N ASP A 432 -14.32 -29.06 -15.41
CA ASP A 432 -13.34 -28.03 -15.74
C ASP A 432 -13.46 -27.63 -17.23
N ARG A 433 -13.90 -28.56 -18.09
CA ARG A 433 -14.30 -28.25 -19.47
C ARG A 433 -15.49 -27.28 -19.51
N ARG A 434 -16.55 -27.52 -18.74
CA ARG A 434 -17.70 -26.59 -18.69
C ARG A 434 -17.31 -25.23 -18.13
N CYS A 435 -16.55 -25.20 -17.05
CA CYS A 435 -16.16 -23.95 -16.39
C CYS A 435 -15.11 -23.14 -17.16
N SER A 436 -14.34 -23.75 -18.07
CA SER A 436 -13.43 -23.04 -18.97
C SER A 436 -14.13 -22.48 -20.21
N VAL A 437 -15.19 -23.14 -20.69
CA VAL A 437 -15.90 -22.76 -21.92
C VAL A 437 -16.86 -21.59 -21.68
N GLN A 438 -17.49 -21.53 -20.51
CA GLN A 438 -18.42 -20.48 -20.13
C GLN A 438 -17.62 -19.27 -19.63
N PRO A 439 -17.64 -18.10 -20.30
CA PRO A 439 -16.97 -16.93 -19.76
C PRO A 439 -17.66 -16.55 -18.46
N MET A 440 -16.93 -16.62 -17.34
CA MET A 440 -17.37 -16.04 -16.05
C MET A 440 -17.73 -14.54 -16.23
N LEU A 441 -17.09 -13.92 -17.21
CA LEU A 441 -17.28 -12.55 -17.64
C LEU A 441 -18.65 -12.25 -18.29
N GLU A 442 -19.25 -13.19 -19.02
CA GLU A 442 -20.62 -13.03 -19.56
C GLU A 442 -21.67 -12.97 -18.44
N MET A 443 -21.40 -13.61 -17.29
CA MET A 443 -22.28 -13.58 -16.12
C MET A 443 -22.19 -12.28 -15.33
N VAL A 444 -21.07 -11.55 -15.45
CA VAL A 444 -20.81 -10.27 -14.77
C VAL A 444 -21.22 -9.09 -15.67
N ALA A 445 -20.94 -9.17 -16.97
CA ALA A 445 -21.23 -8.11 -17.94
C ALA A 445 -22.74 -7.78 -18.06
N HIS A 446 -23.62 -8.77 -17.91
CA HIS A 446 -25.08 -8.56 -17.96
C HIS A 446 -25.69 -7.87 -16.72
N LYS A 447 -24.90 -7.61 -15.66
CA LYS A 447 -25.41 -7.13 -14.37
C LYS A 447 -24.80 -5.82 -13.87
N LEU A 448 -23.82 -5.24 -14.58
CA LEU A 448 -23.29 -3.91 -14.28
C LEU A 448 -24.16 -2.85 -14.96
N PRO A 449 -24.92 -2.02 -14.21
CA PRO A 449 -25.65 -0.93 -14.82
C PRO A 449 -24.67 0.21 -15.14
N PHE A 450 -24.76 0.75 -16.35
CA PHE A 450 -24.44 2.15 -16.67
C PHE A 450 -22.99 2.65 -16.84
N LYS A 451 -21.98 1.79 -16.99
CA LYS A 451 -20.67 2.19 -17.59
C LYS A 451 -20.18 1.31 -18.73
N ALA A 452 -20.95 0.29 -19.09
CA ALA A 452 -20.56 -0.67 -20.11
C ALA A 452 -20.59 -0.10 -21.53
N GLU A 453 -21.31 0.99 -21.85
CA GLU A 453 -21.33 1.56 -23.22
C GLU A 453 -20.00 2.18 -23.63
N VAL A 454 -19.37 2.96 -22.73
CA VAL A 454 -18.05 3.57 -22.99
C VAL A 454 -16.97 2.49 -23.07
N VAL A 455 -17.02 1.52 -22.14
CA VAL A 455 -16.08 0.39 -22.12
C VAL A 455 -16.30 -0.54 -23.32
N SER A 456 -17.53 -0.71 -23.81
CA SER A 456 -17.80 -1.54 -25.00
C SER A 456 -17.35 -0.87 -26.28
N GLN A 457 -17.50 0.46 -26.41
CA GLN A 457 -16.96 1.21 -27.54
C GLN A 457 -15.43 1.19 -27.54
N GLU A 458 -14.78 1.46 -26.40
CA GLU A 458 -13.32 1.37 -26.28
C GLU A 458 -12.80 -0.05 -26.53
N ILE A 459 -13.49 -1.10 -26.07
CA ILE A 459 -13.12 -2.50 -26.36
C ILE A 459 -13.30 -2.84 -27.84
N MET A 460 -14.34 -2.33 -28.50
CA MET A 460 -14.56 -2.55 -29.93
C MET A 460 -13.51 -1.82 -30.76
N GLU A 461 -13.15 -0.58 -30.39
CA GLU A 461 -12.09 0.21 -31.02
C GLU A 461 -10.71 -0.42 -30.81
N MET A 462 -10.39 -0.90 -29.59
CA MET A 462 -9.14 -1.62 -29.32
C MET A 462 -9.06 -2.98 -30.02
N LYS A 463 -10.19 -3.70 -30.18
CA LYS A 463 -10.23 -4.93 -30.99
C LYS A 463 -9.97 -4.64 -32.46
N ALA A 464 -10.58 -3.58 -32.99
CA ALA A 464 -10.35 -3.13 -34.36
C ALA A 464 -8.89 -2.67 -34.58
N GLU A 465 -8.30 -1.95 -33.62
CA GLU A 465 -6.88 -1.57 -33.65
C GLU A 465 -5.95 -2.78 -33.55
N LYS A 466 -6.30 -3.79 -32.75
CA LYS A 466 -5.51 -5.02 -32.65
C LYS A 466 -5.59 -5.85 -33.94
N GLU A 467 -6.75 -5.96 -34.58
CA GLU A 467 -6.91 -6.59 -35.89
C GLU A 467 -6.11 -5.84 -36.97
N LEU A 468 -6.16 -4.49 -37.00
CA LEU A 468 -5.37 -3.66 -37.92
C LEU A 468 -3.86 -3.76 -37.65
N ARG A 469 -3.46 -3.96 -36.39
CA ARG A 469 -2.06 -4.16 -36.00
C ARG A 469 -1.57 -5.57 -36.34
N GLU A 470 -2.41 -6.58 -36.22
CA GLU A 470 -2.13 -7.96 -36.68
C GLU A 470 -2.08 -8.07 -38.20
N GLU A 471 -2.82 -7.24 -38.95
CA GLU A 471 -2.67 -7.10 -40.41
C GLU A 471 -1.40 -6.34 -40.82
N ARG A 472 -0.98 -5.32 -40.06
CA ARG A 472 0.26 -4.55 -40.32
C ARG A 472 1.52 -5.33 -39.97
N ASP A 473 1.53 -5.97 -38.81
CA ASP A 473 2.67 -6.70 -38.28
C ASP A 473 2.58 -8.17 -38.70
N ASN A 474 2.57 -8.47 -40.01
CA ASN A 474 2.57 -9.82 -40.58
C ASN A 474 3.81 -10.64 -40.12
N ILE A 475 3.77 -11.03 -38.85
CA ILE A 475 4.70 -11.82 -38.06
C ILE A 475 3.86 -12.90 -37.41
N ASN A 476 3.09 -13.62 -38.23
CA ASN A 476 2.77 -14.99 -37.89
C ASN A 476 3.07 -15.88 -39.10
N PRO A 477 4.29 -16.42 -39.22
CA PRO A 477 4.64 -17.39 -40.26
C PRO A 477 3.87 -18.72 -40.13
N TYR A 478 2.90 -18.82 -39.20
CA TYR A 478 2.08 -20.01 -38.96
C TYR A 478 0.58 -19.73 -39.01
N THR A 479 0.11 -18.87 -39.93
CA THR A 479 -1.31 -18.91 -40.31
C THR A 479 -1.63 -20.30 -40.87
N PHE A 480 -2.80 -20.86 -40.54
CA PHE A 480 -3.20 -22.21 -40.96
C PHE A 480 -3.05 -22.41 -42.48
N LYS A 481 -3.31 -21.37 -43.28
CA LYS A 481 -3.05 -21.34 -44.72
C LYS A 481 -1.58 -21.57 -45.08
N TYR A 482 -0.66 -20.90 -44.38
CA TYR A 482 0.79 -20.96 -44.64
C TYR A 482 1.41 -22.30 -44.23
N VAL A 483 0.97 -22.88 -43.11
CA VAL A 483 1.42 -24.21 -42.65
C VAL A 483 0.98 -25.31 -43.62
N VAL A 484 -0.25 -25.21 -44.13
CA VAL A 484 -0.82 -26.16 -45.10
C VAL A 484 -0.21 -25.98 -46.50
N GLN A 485 0.03 -24.73 -46.95
CA GLN A 485 0.67 -24.44 -48.24
C GLN A 485 2.12 -24.91 -48.31
N ASN A 486 2.88 -24.81 -47.22
CA ASN A 486 4.30 -25.14 -47.19
C ASN A 486 4.62 -26.54 -46.64
N ASN A 487 3.61 -27.36 -46.37
CA ASN A 487 3.73 -28.75 -45.90
C ASN A 487 4.67 -28.93 -44.69
N MET A 488 4.72 -27.94 -43.80
CA MET A 488 5.59 -28.00 -42.63
C MET A 488 5.09 -29.10 -41.68
N GLY A 489 5.96 -30.07 -41.37
CA GLY A 489 5.62 -31.22 -40.51
C GLY A 489 4.86 -32.36 -41.19
N GLY A 490 4.72 -32.37 -42.53
CA GLY A 490 4.08 -33.47 -43.27
C GLY A 490 2.55 -33.51 -43.15
N CYS A 491 1.92 -32.37 -42.83
CA CYS A 491 0.46 -32.25 -42.66
C CYS A 491 -0.35 -32.66 -43.91
N GLN A 492 0.24 -32.64 -45.10
CA GLN A 492 -0.41 -33.12 -46.33
C GLN A 492 -0.71 -34.64 -46.32
N ASN A 493 -0.06 -35.42 -45.44
CA ASN A 493 -0.29 -36.86 -45.30
C ASN A 493 -1.48 -37.21 -44.38
N TRP A 494 -2.08 -36.21 -43.71
CA TRP A 494 -3.20 -36.38 -42.77
C TRP A 494 -4.54 -35.92 -43.32
N ILE A 495 -4.57 -35.49 -44.59
CA ILE A 495 -5.78 -35.05 -45.30
C ILE A 495 -6.36 -36.23 -46.06
N SER A 496 -7.64 -36.53 -45.82
CA SER A 496 -8.39 -37.60 -46.46
C SER A 496 -8.28 -37.53 -48.01
N PRO A 497 -8.18 -38.67 -48.73
CA PRO A 497 -8.06 -38.71 -50.19
C PRO A 497 -9.17 -37.98 -50.97
N TYR A 498 -10.28 -37.63 -50.32
CA TYR A 498 -11.42 -36.94 -50.93
C TYR A 498 -11.09 -35.48 -51.34
N ASP A 499 -10.24 -34.78 -50.59
CA ASP A 499 -9.91 -33.36 -50.83
C ASP A 499 -8.80 -33.14 -51.87
N ARG A 500 -8.16 -34.22 -52.35
CA ARG A 500 -7.05 -34.13 -53.32
C ARG A 500 -7.51 -33.87 -54.76
N ARG A 501 -8.82 -33.95 -55.04
CA ARG A 501 -9.40 -33.88 -56.40
C ARG A 501 -9.72 -32.46 -56.89
N LEU A 502 -9.62 -31.43 -56.05
CA LEU A 502 -9.95 -30.05 -56.42
C LEU A 502 -8.77 -29.20 -56.90
N ARG A 503 -7.56 -29.78 -57.07
CA ARG A 503 -6.39 -29.02 -57.53
C ARG A 503 -5.50 -29.84 -58.46
N SER A 504 -5.98 -30.10 -59.68
CA SER A 504 -5.14 -30.49 -60.81
C SER A 504 -5.30 -29.48 -61.95
N SER A 505 -4.49 -28.42 -61.89
CA SER A 505 -4.13 -27.62 -63.07
C SER A 505 -2.63 -27.35 -62.94
N SER A 506 -1.89 -27.89 -63.90
CA SER A 506 -0.43 -27.87 -64.13
C SER A 506 0.20 -26.44 -64.15
N PRO A 507 1.53 -26.23 -64.37
CA PRO A 507 2.61 -27.20 -64.60
C PRO A 507 3.96 -26.96 -63.88
N ASN A 508 4.75 -28.05 -63.82
CA ASN A 508 6.21 -28.16 -63.89
C ASN A 508 7.11 -26.98 -63.45
N ASN A 509 8.01 -27.24 -62.48
CA ASN A 509 9.44 -27.20 -62.80
C ASN A 509 10.30 -28.02 -61.83
N SER A 510 11.36 -28.59 -62.40
CA SER A 510 12.37 -29.48 -61.83
C SER A 510 13.33 -28.79 -60.85
N SER A 511 13.80 -29.49 -59.80
CA SER A 511 15.17 -30.06 -59.74
C SER A 511 15.65 -30.44 -58.32
N ARG A 512 16.30 -31.62 -58.28
CA ARG A 512 17.44 -32.07 -57.46
C ARG A 512 17.40 -32.07 -55.91
N SER A 513 17.20 -33.30 -55.41
CA SER A 513 17.96 -34.03 -54.38
C SER A 513 19.24 -33.39 -53.83
N LEU A 514 19.40 -33.45 -52.49
CA LEU A 514 20.57 -34.06 -51.83
C LEU A 514 20.22 -34.44 -50.38
N LYS A 515 20.51 -35.70 -50.02
CA LYS A 515 20.53 -36.25 -48.66
C LYS A 515 21.84 -35.88 -47.98
N SER A 516 21.82 -35.61 -46.68
CA SER A 516 22.91 -36.04 -45.79
C SER A 516 22.44 -36.15 -44.34
N SER A 517 22.66 -37.35 -43.81
CA SER A 517 22.63 -37.77 -42.42
C SER A 517 23.76 -37.16 -41.57
N SER A 518 23.53 -37.12 -40.25
CA SER A 518 24.40 -37.59 -39.15
C SER A 518 24.66 -36.58 -38.01
N THR A 519 24.17 -36.96 -36.82
CA THR A 519 24.85 -37.00 -35.50
C THR A 519 25.72 -35.83 -35.04
N SER A 520 25.44 -35.29 -33.84
CA SER A 520 26.21 -35.60 -32.61
C SER A 520 25.73 -34.82 -31.39
N SER A 521 25.88 -35.46 -30.25
CA SER A 521 25.71 -34.99 -28.86
C SER A 521 26.56 -33.79 -28.46
N ALA A 522 26.07 -33.00 -27.50
CA ALA A 522 26.84 -32.60 -26.32
C ALA A 522 25.89 -32.11 -25.23
N ALA A 523 26.08 -32.63 -24.02
CA ALA A 523 25.43 -32.20 -22.79
C ALA A 523 26.17 -30.98 -22.20
N GLU A 524 25.47 -30.14 -21.43
CA GLU A 524 26.08 -29.50 -20.27
C GLU A 524 25.04 -29.06 -19.24
N ASN A 525 25.33 -29.44 -17.99
CA ASN A 525 24.63 -29.10 -16.76
C ASN A 525 24.71 -27.59 -16.49
N MET A 526 23.69 -27.01 -15.85
CA MET A 526 23.90 -26.10 -14.71
C MET A 526 22.60 -25.87 -13.91
N GLY A 527 22.75 -25.92 -12.58
CA GLY A 527 21.70 -26.03 -11.60
C GLY A 527 21.00 -24.72 -11.22
N PHE A 528 19.85 -24.91 -10.58
CA PHE A 528 19.03 -23.91 -9.90
C PHE A 528 19.68 -23.41 -8.60
N PRO A 529 19.44 -22.13 -8.26
CA PRO A 529 19.30 -21.74 -6.87
C PRO A 529 17.90 -21.16 -6.57
N THR A 530 17.24 -21.83 -5.63
CA THR A 530 16.03 -21.41 -4.92
C THR A 530 16.41 -20.36 -3.86
N MET A 531 15.76 -19.19 -3.84
CA MET A 531 15.83 -18.28 -2.69
C MET A 531 14.52 -18.26 -1.90
N VAL A 532 14.67 -18.55 -0.62
CA VAL A 532 13.67 -18.55 0.45
C VAL A 532 13.68 -17.16 1.09
N ALA A 533 12.55 -16.45 1.05
CA ALA A 533 12.37 -15.21 1.79
C ALA A 533 11.77 -15.50 3.19
N ARG A 534 12.52 -15.19 4.25
CA ARG A 534 12.08 -15.21 5.64
C ARG A 534 11.48 -13.86 6.03
N LEU A 535 10.32 -13.94 6.68
CA LEU A 535 9.65 -12.88 7.42
C LEU A 535 10.45 -12.49 8.66
N THR A 536 10.66 -11.20 8.90
CA THR A 536 10.90 -10.65 10.24
C THR A 536 9.99 -9.47 10.50
N SER A 537 9.31 -9.56 11.64
CA SER A 537 8.39 -8.63 12.27
C SER A 537 9.09 -7.38 12.79
N GLY A 538 8.48 -6.21 12.62
CA GLY A 538 8.89 -4.96 13.26
C GLY A 538 7.69 -4.18 13.78
N LEU A 539 7.61 -4.02 15.10
CA LEU A 539 6.65 -3.20 15.82
C LEU A 539 6.83 -1.69 15.49
N LEU A 540 5.71 -0.99 15.29
CA LEU A 540 5.63 0.46 15.12
C LEU A 540 5.61 1.16 16.51
N PRO A 541 6.42 2.20 16.74
CA PRO A 541 6.19 3.17 17.82
C PRO A 541 5.34 4.35 17.35
N LEU A 542 4.53 4.84 18.29
CA LEU A 542 3.42 5.78 18.18
C LEU A 542 3.83 7.18 17.67
N ARG A 543 3.05 7.72 16.73
CA ARG A 543 3.06 9.12 16.26
C ARG A 543 2.35 10.00 17.30
N TRP A 544 2.97 11.11 17.70
CA TRP A 544 2.27 12.20 18.36
C TRP A 544 1.60 13.08 17.29
N ALA A 545 0.35 12.75 16.99
CA ALA A 545 -0.60 13.71 16.43
C ALA A 545 -1.85 13.53 17.29
N LEU A 546 -2.02 14.40 18.29
CA LEU A 546 -3.23 14.45 19.08
C LEU A 546 -4.39 14.81 18.13
N VAL A 547 -5.21 13.80 17.86
CA VAL A 547 -6.56 13.93 17.37
C VAL A 547 -7.36 14.64 18.46
N VAL A 548 -7.94 15.80 18.14
CA VAL A 548 -8.95 16.46 18.96
C VAL A 548 -10.30 15.78 18.65
N PRO A 549 -11.06 15.31 19.66
CA PRO A 549 -12.43 14.81 19.44
C PRO A 549 -13.40 15.98 19.15
N PRO A 550 -14.51 15.75 18.40
CA PRO A 550 -15.49 16.79 18.15
C PRO A 550 -16.47 16.81 19.31
N ASP A 551 -16.40 17.83 20.18
CA ASP A 551 -17.48 18.12 21.13
C ASP A 551 -17.94 19.57 20.99
N ALA A 552 -19.24 19.68 20.71
CA ALA A 552 -20.18 20.71 21.14
C ALA A 552 -19.91 22.18 20.73
N GLU A 553 -20.36 22.55 19.53
CA GLU A 553 -20.89 23.90 19.32
C GLU A 553 -22.27 24.00 19.98
N GLY A 554 -22.27 24.24 21.29
CA GLY A 554 -23.34 24.96 21.95
C GLY A 554 -22.90 26.41 22.08
N ASN A 555 -23.44 27.30 21.24
CA ASN A 555 -23.38 28.72 21.56
C ASN A 555 -24.74 29.37 21.37
N SER A 556 -25.39 29.55 22.52
CA SER A 556 -26.41 30.55 22.76
C SER A 556 -25.92 31.91 22.29
N THR A 557 -26.62 32.51 21.33
CA THR A 557 -26.65 33.96 21.16
C THR A 557 -28.07 34.43 21.44
N LYS A 558 -28.28 34.86 22.69
CA LYS A 558 -29.25 35.92 22.97
C LYS A 558 -28.64 37.21 22.44
N ALA A 559 -29.30 37.89 21.50
CA ALA A 559 -29.64 39.30 21.63
C ALA A 559 -30.50 39.80 20.44
N VAL A 560 -31.60 40.44 20.82
CA VAL A 560 -32.34 41.52 20.13
C VAL A 560 -33.45 41.13 19.13
N SER A 561 -34.62 41.73 19.45
CA SER A 561 -35.93 41.84 18.78
C SER A 561 -36.81 40.60 18.70
#